data_AF-A0A5Q4EVK2-F1
#
_entry.id   AF-A0A5Q4EVK2-F1
#
_cell.length_a   1.000
_cell.length_b   1.000
_cell.length_c   1.000
_cell.angle_alpha   90.00
_cell.angle_beta   90.00
_cell.angle_gamma   90.00
#
_symmetry.space_group_name_H-M   'P 1'
#
loop_
_entity.id
_entity.type
_entity.pdbx_description
1 polymer ?
#
loop_
_entity_poly.entity_id
_entity_poly.type
_entity_poly.pdbx_seq_one_letter_code
_entity_poly.pdbx_strand_id
1 'polypeptide(L)'
;MHDPSLRRRGFLKAALAGTTALAAGRMLPALAHEHASSATITRAIPSTGEQLPVIGLGTNAYGVQTPEDLAPLREVLRDMSRLGGTVIDTAHAYG
;
A
#
# COMPACT_ATOMS: atom_id res chain seq x y z
N MET A 1 -36.96 -49.82 -11.39
CA MET A 1 -36.88 -48.56 -12.17
C MET A 1 -36.11 -47.56 -11.31
N HIS A 2 -34.78 -47.47 -11.46
CA HIS A 2 -33.94 -46.61 -10.63
C HIS A 2 -33.84 -45.22 -11.28
N ASP A 3 -34.29 -44.19 -10.56
CA ASP A 3 -34.23 -42.78 -10.96
C ASP A 3 -32.76 -42.30 -11.01
N PRO A 4 -32.23 -41.84 -12.17
CA PRO A 4 -30.80 -41.59 -12.35
C PRO A 4 -30.37 -40.12 -12.15
N SER A 5 -31.16 -39.27 -11.50
CA SER A 5 -31.05 -37.82 -11.69
C SER A 5 -30.37 -37.01 -10.57
N LEU A 6 -29.30 -37.53 -9.98
CA LEU A 6 -28.16 -36.70 -9.53
C LEU A 6 -26.86 -37.50 -9.67
N ARG A 7 -26.41 -37.64 -10.93
CA ARG A 7 -25.15 -38.33 -11.23
C ARG A 7 -24.01 -37.63 -10.49
N ARG A 8 -23.18 -38.39 -9.76
CA ARG A 8 -21.95 -37.95 -9.07
C ARG A 8 -21.14 -36.91 -9.86
N ARG A 9 -21.05 -37.11 -11.18
CA ARG A 9 -20.37 -36.21 -12.12
C ARG A 9 -20.97 -34.80 -12.17
N GLY A 10 -22.30 -34.66 -12.12
CA GLY A 10 -22.99 -33.37 -12.08
C GLY A 10 -22.74 -32.64 -10.76
N PHE A 11 -22.82 -33.36 -9.64
CA PHE A 11 -22.50 -32.82 -8.31
C PHE A 11 -21.05 -32.32 -8.23
N LEU A 12 -20.08 -33.10 -8.71
CA LEU A 12 -18.66 -32.70 -8.73
C LEU A 12 -18.39 -31.46 -9.59
N LYS A 13 -19.09 -31.33 -10.74
CA LYS A 13 -18.98 -30.14 -11.59
C LYS A 13 -19.57 -28.90 -10.91
N ALA A 14 -20.72 -29.03 -10.27
CA ALA A 14 -21.34 -27.94 -9.52
C ALA A 14 -20.48 -27.51 -8.32
N ALA A 15 -19.89 -28.46 -7.60
CA ALA A 15 -18.99 -28.18 -6.49
C ALA A 15 -17.73 -27.44 -6.96
N LEU A 16 -17.12 -27.86 -8.07
CA LEU A 16 -15.94 -27.18 -8.65
C LEU A 16 -16.27 -25.77 -9.18
N ALA A 17 -17.44 -25.59 -9.79
CA ALA A 17 -17.91 -24.27 -10.23
C ALA A 17 -18.21 -23.35 -9.03
N GLY A 18 -18.79 -23.88 -7.96
CA GLY A 18 -19.07 -23.13 -6.74
C GLY A 18 -17.79 -22.68 -6.02
N THR A 19 -16.78 -23.54 -5.91
CA THR A 19 -15.50 -23.18 -5.28
C THR A 19 -14.71 -22.15 -6.09
N THR A 20 -14.71 -22.27 -7.42
CA THR A 20 -14.05 -21.29 -8.30
C THR A 20 -14.74 -19.93 -8.27
N ALA A 21 -16.07 -19.88 -8.29
CA ALA A 21 -16.83 -18.63 -8.19
C ALA A 21 -16.62 -17.94 -6.82
N LEU A 22 -16.58 -18.71 -5.73
CA LEU A 22 -16.33 -18.16 -4.40
C LEU A 22 -14.89 -17.66 -4.23
N ALA A 23 -13.90 -18.39 -4.77
CA ALA A 23 -12.50 -17.96 -4.75
C ALA A 23 -12.29 -16.68 -5.58
N ALA A 24 -12.86 -16.62 -6.78
CA ALA A 24 -12.81 -15.42 -7.63
C ALA A 24 -13.51 -14.23 -6.96
N GLY A 25 -14.69 -14.44 -6.36
CA GLY A 25 -15.43 -13.40 -5.64
C GLY A 25 -14.70 -12.82 -4.42
N ARG A 26 -13.79 -13.58 -3.78
CA ARG A 26 -12.95 -13.09 -2.68
C ARG A 26 -11.65 -12.43 -3.16
N MET A 27 -11.14 -12.81 -4.33
CA MET A 27 -9.92 -12.23 -4.91
C MET A 27 -10.17 -10.88 -5.60
N LEU A 28 -11.35 -10.67 -6.18
CA LEU A 28 -11.70 -9.42 -6.85
C LEU A 28 -11.55 -8.16 -5.96
N PRO A 29 -12.05 -8.10 -4.72
CA PRO A 29 -11.84 -6.94 -3.85
C PRO A 29 -10.39 -6.83 -3.31
N ALA A 30 -9.59 -7.90 -3.36
CA ALA A 30 -8.17 -7.86 -2.98
C ALA A 30 -7.28 -7.29 -4.09
N LEU A 31 -7.71 -7.40 -5.35
CA LEU A 31 -7.04 -6.80 -6.52
C LEU A 31 -7.58 -5.41 -6.85
N ALA A 32 -8.79 -5.08 -6.38
CA ALA A 32 -9.39 -3.76 -6.47
C ALA A 32 -8.97 -2.83 -5.32
N HIS A 33 -7.73 -2.93 -4.86
CA HIS A 33 -7.09 -1.81 -4.17
C HIS A 33 -6.80 -0.76 -5.25
N GLU A 34 -7.85 -0.10 -5.72
CA GLU A 34 -7.68 1.14 -6.45
C GLU A 34 -6.79 2.04 -5.61
N HIS A 35 -5.77 2.59 -6.27
CA HIS A 35 -4.96 3.69 -5.79
C HIS A 35 -5.84 4.96 -5.73
N ALA A 36 -6.97 4.89 -5.02
CA ALA A 36 -7.55 6.08 -4.46
C ALA A 36 -6.43 6.70 -3.64
N SER A 37 -6.11 7.96 -3.90
CA SER A 37 -5.26 8.76 -3.00
C SER A 37 -5.92 8.75 -1.63
N SER A 38 -5.69 7.70 -0.84
CA SER A 38 -6.09 7.64 0.54
C SER A 38 -5.35 8.79 1.20
N ALA A 39 -6.09 9.75 1.76
CA ALA A 39 -5.48 10.87 2.47
C ALA A 39 -4.41 10.33 3.43
N THR A 40 -3.23 10.98 3.44
CA THR A 40 -2.12 10.61 4.32
C THR A 40 -2.62 10.48 5.76
N ILE A 41 -2.31 9.36 6.42
CA ILE A 41 -2.72 9.16 7.81
C ILE A 41 -1.98 10.17 8.68
N THR A 42 -2.73 10.98 9.45
CA THR A 42 -2.17 12.00 10.34
C THR A 42 -2.47 11.73 11.81
N ARG A 43 -1.64 12.28 12.69
CA ARG A 43 -1.84 12.29 14.14
C ARG A 43 -1.51 13.67 14.71
N ALA A 44 -2.24 14.08 15.75
CA ALA A 44 -1.95 15.29 16.51
C ALA A 44 -0.69 15.13 17.35
N ILE A 45 0.18 16.13 17.38
CA ILE A 45 1.20 16.28 18.43
C ILE A 45 0.48 16.62 19.75
N PRO A 46 0.66 15.84 20.85
CA PRO A 46 -0.14 16.02 22.08
C PRO A 46 -0.10 17.42 22.70
N SER A 47 1.02 18.12 22.60
CA SER A 47 1.20 19.45 23.20
C SER A 47 0.71 20.61 22.33
N THR A 48 0.76 20.48 21.01
CA THR A 48 0.44 21.58 20.07
C THR A 48 -0.87 21.38 19.31
N GLY A 49 -1.35 20.14 19.20
CA GLY A 49 -2.50 19.79 18.36
C GLY A 49 -2.21 19.81 16.86
N GLU A 50 -0.97 20.07 16.44
CA GLU A 50 -0.59 20.08 15.03
C GLU A 50 -0.75 18.69 14.41
N GLN A 51 -1.44 18.63 13.26
CA GLN A 51 -1.72 17.39 12.53
C GLN A 51 -0.57 17.07 11.59
N LEU A 52 0.26 16.09 11.94
CA LEU A 52 1.36 15.63 11.10
C LEU A 52 1.09 14.26 10.50
N PRO A 53 1.54 13.98 9.27
CA PRO A 53 1.68 12.62 8.78
C PRO A 53 2.38 11.71 9.78
N VAL A 54 1.87 10.48 9.93
CA VAL A 54 2.50 9.48 10.81
C VAL A 54 3.82 8.94 10.25
N ILE A 55 4.11 9.20 8.97
CA ILE A 55 5.35 8.86 8.28
C ILE A 55 6.05 10.15 7.83
N GLY A 56 7.34 10.26 8.12
CA GLY A 56 8.23 11.33 7.64
C GLY A 56 9.52 10.78 7.04
N LEU A 57 10.32 11.66 6.44
CA LEU A 57 11.61 11.32 5.82
C LEU A 57 12.78 11.75 6.71
N GLY A 58 13.55 10.79 7.19
CA GLY A 58 14.82 11.05 7.90
C GLY A 58 15.96 11.36 6.94
N THR A 59 16.86 12.25 7.35
CA THR A 59 17.94 12.79 6.49
C THR A 59 19.36 12.36 6.90
N ASN A 60 19.52 11.34 7.75
CA ASN A 60 20.83 10.83 8.18
C ASN A 60 21.75 10.38 7.03
N ALA A 61 21.19 9.96 5.89
CA ALA A 61 21.93 9.56 4.70
C ALA A 61 22.16 10.71 3.69
N TYR A 62 21.72 11.94 3.99
CA TYR A 62 21.73 13.07 3.05
C TYR A 62 23.02 13.91 3.12
N GLY A 63 24.00 13.54 3.93
CA GLY A 63 25.30 14.23 4.06
C GLY A 63 26.27 14.04 2.89
N VAL A 64 25.79 13.66 1.70
CA VAL A 64 26.63 13.43 0.51
C VAL A 64 26.89 14.73 -0.24
N GLN A 65 28.04 14.82 -0.90
CA GLN A 65 28.52 16.06 -1.54
C GLN A 65 28.59 15.98 -3.07
N THR A 66 28.67 14.78 -3.64
CA THR A 66 28.84 14.62 -5.08
C THR A 66 27.51 14.76 -5.82
N PRO A 67 27.49 15.32 -7.04
CA PRO A 67 26.28 15.37 -7.85
C PRO A 67 25.64 14.00 -8.11
N GLU A 68 26.48 12.97 -8.27
CA GLU A 68 26.08 11.59 -8.54
C GLU A 68 25.34 10.99 -7.35
N ASP A 69 25.82 11.21 -6.13
CA ASP A 69 25.19 10.71 -4.91
C ASP A 69 23.93 11.53 -4.53
N LEU A 70 23.90 12.82 -4.87
CA LEU A 70 22.74 13.68 -4.64
C LEU A 70 21.57 13.39 -5.59
N ALA A 71 21.84 12.89 -6.80
CA ALA A 71 20.81 12.60 -7.79
C ALA A 71 19.67 11.70 -7.28
N PRO A 72 19.94 10.50 -6.72
CA PRO A 72 18.88 9.64 -6.18
C PRO A 72 18.15 10.26 -4.98
N LEU A 73 18.84 11.02 -4.14
CA LEU A 73 18.22 11.69 -2.98
C LEU A 73 17.23 12.78 -3.40
N ARG A 74 17.51 13.49 -4.51
CA ARG A 74 16.57 14.45 -5.09
C ARG A 74 15.32 13.77 -5.64
N GLU A 75 15.45 12.57 -6.19
CA GLU A 75 14.29 11.78 -6.65
C GLU A 75 13.41 11.37 -5.47
N VAL A 76 14.00 10.91 -4.36
CA VAL A 76 13.24 10.61 -3.13
C VAL A 76 12.45 11.81 -2.63
N LEU A 77 13.06 13.01 -2.58
CA LEU A 77 12.36 14.23 -2.17
C LEU A 77 11.21 14.59 -3.12
N ARG A 78 11.41 14.39 -4.44
CA ARG A 78 10.38 14.62 -5.46
C ARG A 78 9.20 13.67 -5.28
N ASP A 79 9.49 12.39 -5.09
CA ASP A 79 8.46 11.37 -4.92
C ASP A 79 7.72 11.53 -3.59
N MET A 80 8.42 11.88 -2.51
CA MET A 80 7.80 12.19 -1.23
C MET A 80 6.75 13.30 -1.38
N SER A 81 7.10 14.40 -2.05
CA SER A 81 6.16 15.51 -2.29
C SER A 81 4.98 15.07 -3.17
N ARG A 82 5.24 14.31 -4.23
CA ARG A 82 4.20 13.79 -5.14
C ARG A 82 3.22 12.85 -4.44
N LEU A 83 3.70 12.08 -3.46
CA LEU A 83 2.91 11.14 -2.67
C LEU A 83 2.24 11.79 -1.45
N GLY A 84 2.36 13.10 -1.28
CA GLY A 84 1.71 13.84 -0.18
C GLY A 84 2.43 13.74 1.16
N GLY A 85 3.73 13.40 1.16
CA GLY A 85 4.59 13.48 2.34
C GLY A 85 5.02 14.94 2.61
N THR A 86 4.95 15.35 3.88
CA THR A 86 5.17 16.77 4.27
C THR A 86 6.14 16.96 5.45
N VAL A 87 6.73 15.88 5.98
CA VAL A 87 7.59 15.93 7.18
C VAL A 87 9.01 15.48 6.84
N ILE A 88 9.98 16.34 7.12
CA ILE A 88 11.42 16.06 7.02
C ILE A 88 12.02 16.11 8.43
N ASP A 89 12.71 15.05 8.81
CA ASP A 89 13.45 14.94 10.07
C ASP A 89 14.95 15.13 9.81
N THR A 90 15.59 16.02 10.57
CA THR A 90 17.00 16.39 10.42
C THR A 90 17.63 16.80 11.74
N ALA A 91 18.96 16.77 11.80
CA ALA A 91 19.72 17.16 12.97
C ALA A 91 21.10 17.68 12.55
N HIS A 92 21.69 18.57 13.36
CA HIS A 92 23.05 19.08 13.13
C HIS A 92 24.11 17.96 13.07
N ALA A 93 23.87 16.83 13.74
CA ALA A 93 24.79 15.70 13.75
C ALA A 93 24.69 14.80 12.50
N TYR A 94 23.71 15.02 11.62
CA TYR A 94 23.50 14.21 10.42
C TYR A 94 24.33 14.74 9.25
N GLY A 95 25.62 14.36 9.23
CA GLY A 95 26.55 14.68 8.13
C GLY A 95 27.22 16.04 8.25
#